data_AF-A0A1F9VDN6-F1
#
_entry.id   AF-A0A1F9VDN6-F1
#
_cell.length_a   1.000
_cell.length_b   1.000
_cell.length_c   1.000
_cell.angle_alpha   90.00
_cell.angle_beta   90.00
_cell.angle_gamma   90.00
#
_symmetry.space_group_name_H-M   'P 1'
#
loop_
_entity.id
_entity.type
_entity.pdbx_description
1 polymer ?
#
loop_
_entity_poly.entity_id
_entity_poly.type
_entity_poly.pdbx_seq_one_letter_code
_entity_poly.pdbx_strand_id
1 'polypeptide(L)'
;MIKKIFFFFILFTILLGMKFLNPLLALTKGDVLVMDDFNIKKMMNKRNGAIGTWKSNPNDTSQWCEIAHDGQTYLGERGSSLRINYNVESYMKTYVESRERISSQEHGFHAVAFNGIYMGLQKLDSTPFRYFVFSVRGDPTQGYTRKFKVEFKDGKRAISYYVDGITSDWKRFFIPLRQFAATLNLKELQEIVFVFDSNVTLGKGTLYLDELYFSTSMVEIEDYYDYLESLAIAQSQPAPDPIPKPPPPAEIPDTLSPLVDQALQREQGEIETAAKAAQLEVRRDEKNVMVTTYILFETNKAVILDSEYENLKKVAQLIKDHPNFFIEIHGHTDSVGGEEYNFDLSLNRSRAVKKYLAEIEGLELDHLMIYGWGLKKPVETNETEEGRAKNRRVEFVFQTMPTFPAYSIRNEVKIDGNLEEWQKVESLHLNALKHLESGKITNEDDFSDEIFFQFDQKNLYFAAKVKDNEVVCLRTNKHIYITDVIELFIDPNNDNFFWKNENDFQIGLTPSGPEKLPQTWAWFQNRKPTSDEIQIASKIVPGGYQIEAAISFKFLSFSLAENIQQRVELNSLEPISLGMSVALHDLDLEDKTREAKLNWHFVKNPKNMEQIQLGILNLIKI
;
A
#
# COMPACT_ATOMS: atom_id res chain seq x y z
N MET A 1 -6.15 61.11 41.47
CA MET A 1 -4.81 60.51 41.24
C MET A 1 -4.62 59.16 41.95
N ILE A 2 -5.69 58.41 42.27
CA ILE A 2 -5.67 57.13 43.02
C ILE A 2 -6.50 56.04 42.30
N LYS A 3 -6.76 56.20 40.98
CA LYS A 3 -7.44 55.18 40.15
C LYS A 3 -6.62 54.71 38.93
N LYS A 4 -5.31 54.98 38.91
CA LYS A 4 -4.36 54.49 37.90
C LYS A 4 -3.27 53.56 38.47
N ILE A 5 -3.34 53.20 39.75
CA ILE A 5 -2.33 52.37 40.44
C ILE A 5 -2.82 50.92 40.70
N PHE A 6 -4.11 50.61 40.50
CA PHE A 6 -4.63 49.26 40.72
C PHE A 6 -4.53 48.34 39.49
N PHE A 7 -4.19 48.88 38.31
CA PHE A 7 -4.06 48.11 37.06
C PHE A 7 -2.61 47.70 36.75
N PHE A 8 -1.65 48.08 37.60
CA PHE A 8 -0.22 47.78 37.42
C PHE A 8 0.33 46.73 38.38
N PHE A 9 -0.52 46.15 39.25
CA PHE A 9 -0.13 45.14 40.25
C PHE A 9 -0.62 43.71 39.95
N ILE A 10 -1.32 43.49 38.84
CA ILE A 10 -1.69 42.14 38.34
C ILE A 10 -0.83 41.72 37.14
N LEU A 11 0.09 42.58 36.68
CA LEU A 11 1.03 42.27 35.58
C LEU A 11 2.48 42.05 36.05
N PHE A 12 2.75 42.09 37.36
CA PHE A 12 4.12 41.95 37.90
C PHE A 12 4.33 40.73 38.81
N THR A 13 3.31 39.88 39.00
CA THR A 13 3.43 38.56 39.66
C THR A 13 3.42 37.38 38.68
N ILE A 14 3.38 37.62 37.37
CA ILE A 14 3.48 36.58 36.33
C ILE A 14 4.91 36.48 35.75
N LEU A 15 5.79 37.42 36.07
CA LEU A 15 7.14 37.53 35.51
C LEU A 15 8.27 37.19 36.51
N LEU A 16 7.99 36.31 37.48
CA LEU A 16 9.03 35.73 38.36
C LEU A 16 8.66 34.30 38.81
N GLY A 17 8.15 33.49 37.89
CA GLY A 17 7.77 32.08 38.15
C GLY A 17 8.18 31.09 37.05
N MET A 18 9.03 31.49 36.11
CA MET A 18 9.50 30.64 34.99
C MET A 18 11.00 30.35 35.07
N LYS A 19 11.50 30.02 36.25
CA LYS A 19 12.80 29.33 36.39
C LYS A 19 12.59 28.14 37.32
N PHE A 20 12.91 26.96 36.80
CA PHE A 20 12.75 25.63 37.41
C PHE A 20 11.36 24.98 37.28
N LEU A 21 10.92 24.72 36.04
CA LEU A 21 10.26 23.44 35.77
C LEU A 21 11.31 22.47 35.25
N ASN A 22 11.47 21.36 35.95
CA ASN A 22 12.35 20.23 35.62
C ASN A 22 12.21 19.82 34.14
N PRO A 23 13.30 19.48 33.42
CA PRO A 23 13.23 18.83 32.10
C PRO A 23 12.81 17.35 32.19
N LEU A 24 12.04 16.98 33.22
CA LEU A 24 11.73 15.60 33.61
C LEU A 24 10.26 15.24 33.36
N LEU A 25 9.59 15.98 32.48
CA LEU A 25 8.39 15.53 31.78
C LEU A 25 8.78 15.14 30.35
N ALA A 26 9.54 14.05 30.22
CA ALA A 26 9.58 13.32 28.98
C ALA A 26 8.20 12.69 28.77
N LEU A 27 7.48 13.27 27.80
CA LEU A 27 6.22 12.85 27.22
C LEU A 27 5.93 11.35 27.35
N THR A 28 5.08 10.99 28.31
CA THR A 28 4.32 9.74 28.28
C THR A 28 2.89 10.08 27.86
N LYS A 29 2.60 9.97 26.57
CA LYS A 29 1.23 9.85 26.07
C LYS A 29 1.18 8.65 25.13
N GLY A 30 0.60 7.56 25.63
CA GLY A 30 0.06 6.43 24.87
C GLY A 30 1.06 5.50 24.19
N ASP A 31 1.68 5.96 23.10
CA ASP A 31 1.98 5.03 22.00
C ASP A 31 3.42 5.03 21.50
N VAL A 32 4.19 6.10 21.76
CA VAL A 32 5.58 6.23 21.30
C VAL A 32 6.44 6.89 22.37
N LEU A 33 7.66 6.39 22.56
CA LEU A 33 8.72 7.01 23.33
C LEU A 33 9.96 7.22 22.45
N VAL A 34 10.19 8.46 22.05
CA VAL A 34 11.33 8.84 21.22
C VAL A 34 12.62 8.79 22.02
N MET A 35 13.59 8.03 21.52
CA MET A 35 14.93 7.93 22.10
C MET A 35 15.85 8.98 21.48
N ASP A 36 15.96 9.02 20.15
CA ASP A 36 16.76 10.02 19.44
C ASP A 36 16.32 10.12 17.98
N ASP A 37 16.33 11.32 17.41
CA ASP A 37 16.10 11.62 16.00
C ASP A 37 17.31 12.34 15.37
N PHE A 38 18.42 12.44 16.11
CA PHE A 38 19.72 13.01 15.75
C PHE A 38 19.73 14.43 15.17
N ASN A 39 18.59 15.08 15.07
CA ASN A 39 18.44 16.48 14.67
C ASN A 39 19.15 17.43 15.64
N ILE A 40 19.22 17.05 16.91
CA ILE A 40 20.04 17.72 17.91
C ILE A 40 21.42 17.07 17.93
N LYS A 41 22.44 17.80 17.49
CA LYS A 41 23.84 17.33 17.37
C LYS A 41 24.55 17.12 18.71
N LYS A 42 24.03 16.19 19.52
CA LYS A 42 24.57 15.76 20.80
C LYS A 42 24.81 14.25 20.77
N MET A 43 25.84 13.77 21.48
CA MET A 43 26.09 12.34 21.69
C MET A 43 25.41 11.86 22.97
N MET A 44 24.14 12.25 23.12
CA MET A 44 23.31 11.95 24.27
C MET A 44 21.86 11.96 23.82
N ASN A 45 21.15 10.88 24.13
CA ASN A 45 19.76 10.72 23.72
C ASN A 45 18.80 11.57 24.57
N LYS A 46 17.52 11.61 24.18
CA LYS A 46 16.47 12.43 24.83
C LYS A 46 16.17 12.02 26.28
N ARG A 47 16.74 10.90 26.75
CA ARG A 47 16.66 10.42 28.14
C ARG A 47 17.96 10.63 28.91
N ASN A 48 18.89 11.45 28.43
CA ASN A 48 20.21 11.68 29.02
C ASN A 48 21.11 10.43 29.06
N GLY A 49 20.87 9.46 28.18
CA GLY A 49 21.75 8.32 27.95
C GLY A 49 22.88 8.66 26.99
N ALA A 50 24.11 8.30 27.35
CA ALA A 50 25.26 8.49 26.47
C ALA A 50 25.13 7.63 25.20
N ILE A 51 25.57 8.21 24.08
CA ILE A 51 25.73 7.53 22.80
C ILE A 51 27.23 7.48 22.51
N GLY A 52 27.76 6.29 22.22
CA GLY A 52 29.18 6.13 22.00
C GLY A 52 29.51 4.88 21.20
N THR A 53 30.80 4.70 20.92
CA THR A 53 31.33 3.55 20.20
C THR A 53 32.09 2.63 21.14
N TRP A 54 32.17 1.35 20.79
CA TRP A 54 32.97 0.37 21.51
C TRP A 54 33.62 -0.61 20.54
N LYS A 55 34.66 -1.29 21.00
CA LYS A 55 35.27 -2.45 20.32
C LYS A 55 35.69 -3.50 21.34
N SER A 56 35.56 -4.77 21.00
CA SER A 56 35.82 -5.88 21.92
C SER A 56 37.30 -6.01 22.30
N ASN A 57 38.20 -5.73 21.36
CA ASN A 57 39.64 -5.73 21.59
C ASN A 57 40.21 -4.31 21.40
N PRO A 58 40.51 -3.58 22.49
CA PRO A 58 41.09 -2.25 22.42
C PRO A 58 42.44 -2.20 21.69
N ASN A 59 43.21 -3.29 21.74
CA ASN A 59 44.55 -3.40 21.17
C ASN A 59 44.55 -3.74 19.67
N ASP A 60 43.41 -4.18 19.12
CA ASP A 60 43.29 -4.35 17.67
C ASP A 60 43.06 -2.99 17.02
N THR A 61 44.05 -2.51 16.27
CA THR A 61 44.01 -1.23 15.56
C THR A 61 43.40 -1.33 14.16
N SER A 62 43.17 -2.54 13.62
CA SER A 62 42.49 -2.67 12.32
C SER A 62 40.98 -2.60 12.45
N GLN A 63 40.45 -2.96 13.62
CA GLN A 63 39.04 -2.79 13.95
C GLN A 63 38.76 -1.41 14.52
N TRP A 64 37.70 -0.79 14.03
CA TRP A 64 37.25 0.51 14.52
C TRP A 64 35.76 0.73 14.22
N CYS A 65 35.15 1.60 15.01
CA CYS A 65 33.80 2.10 14.81
C CYS A 65 33.80 3.57 15.21
N GLU A 66 33.30 4.43 14.35
CA GLU A 66 33.25 5.88 14.54
C GLU A 66 31.85 6.39 14.23
N ILE A 67 31.40 7.37 15.01
CA ILE A 67 30.10 8.01 14.81
C ILE A 67 30.23 9.52 14.67
N ALA A 68 29.42 10.09 13.78
CA ALA A 68 29.32 11.53 13.60
C ALA A 68 27.89 11.91 13.19
N HIS A 69 27.50 13.15 13.50
CA HIS A 69 26.27 13.73 12.97
C HIS A 69 26.46 14.07 11.49
N ASP A 70 25.51 13.69 10.63
CA ASP A 70 25.53 13.95 9.19
C ASP A 70 24.31 14.77 8.76
N GLY A 71 24.56 15.99 8.30
CA GLY A 71 23.52 16.92 7.84
C GLY A 71 23.28 16.91 6.34
N GLN A 72 23.84 15.93 5.61
CA GLN A 72 23.62 15.76 4.17
C GLN A 72 22.76 14.53 3.89
N THR A 73 22.93 13.49 4.70
CA THR A 73 22.21 12.22 4.58
C THR A 73 21.37 12.00 5.83
N TYR A 74 20.12 12.43 5.83
CA TYR A 74 19.17 12.26 6.94
C TYR A 74 17.80 11.83 6.41
N LEU A 75 16.90 11.43 7.32
CA LEU A 75 15.52 11.10 7.00
C LEU A 75 14.62 12.35 7.17
N GLY A 76 13.72 12.60 6.23
CA GLY A 76 12.84 13.79 6.20
C GLY A 76 13.39 14.98 5.40
N GLU A 77 12.71 16.13 5.46
CA GLU A 77 13.05 17.32 4.65
C GLU A 77 14.23 18.15 5.21
N ARG A 78 14.37 18.20 6.54
CA ARG A 78 15.46 18.91 7.24
C ARG A 78 15.87 18.15 8.50
N GLY A 79 17.17 18.01 8.74
CA GLY A 79 17.63 17.30 9.92
C GLY A 79 19.10 16.92 9.93
N SER A 80 19.41 15.91 10.72
CA SER A 80 20.71 15.26 10.80
C SER A 80 20.50 13.81 11.21
N SER A 81 21.30 12.89 10.66
CA SER A 81 21.33 11.50 11.11
C SER A 81 22.60 11.19 11.88
N LEU A 82 22.69 9.99 12.47
CA LEU A 82 23.93 9.44 12.98
C LEU A 82 24.62 8.60 11.90
N ARG A 83 25.69 9.12 11.31
CA ARG A 83 26.57 8.34 10.45
C ARG A 83 27.47 7.44 11.29
N ILE A 84 27.52 6.17 10.92
CA ILE A 84 28.29 5.11 11.57
C ILE A 84 29.25 4.54 10.55
N ASN A 85 30.53 4.81 10.72
CA ASN A 85 31.59 4.18 9.94
C ASN A 85 32.12 2.99 10.76
N TYR A 86 32.21 1.81 10.16
CA TYR A 86 32.66 0.62 10.86
C TYR A 86 33.67 -0.18 10.03
N ASN A 87 34.56 -0.88 10.73
CA ASN A 87 35.46 -1.87 10.16
C ASN A 87 35.61 -3.06 11.13
N VAL A 88 35.12 -4.23 10.72
CA VAL A 88 35.26 -5.48 11.48
C VAL A 88 36.34 -6.42 10.90
N GLU A 89 37.20 -5.92 10.01
CA GLU A 89 38.37 -6.66 9.53
C GLU A 89 39.46 -6.67 10.61
N SER A 90 39.91 -7.87 10.99
CA SER A 90 40.97 -8.07 11.98
C SER A 90 42.18 -8.77 11.38
N TYR A 91 43.36 -8.18 11.53
CA TYR A 91 44.63 -8.86 11.22
C TYR A 91 44.85 -10.13 12.06
N MET A 92 44.22 -10.22 13.24
CA MET A 92 44.34 -11.37 14.14
C MET A 92 43.55 -12.59 13.65
N LYS A 93 42.49 -12.38 12.86
CA LYS A 93 41.73 -13.48 12.23
C LYS A 93 42.60 -14.25 11.24
N THR A 94 43.33 -13.52 10.39
CA THR A 94 44.29 -14.08 9.43
C THR A 94 45.48 -14.76 10.12
N TYR A 95 45.92 -14.25 11.27
CA TYR A 95 47.02 -14.85 12.04
C TYR A 95 46.61 -16.17 12.71
N VAL A 96 45.40 -16.25 13.30
CA VAL A 96 44.89 -17.46 13.97
C VAL A 96 44.52 -18.58 12.98
N GLU A 97 43.99 -18.24 11.80
CA GLU A 97 43.69 -19.24 10.75
C GLU A 97 44.97 -19.89 10.16
N SER A 98 46.14 -19.22 10.30
CA SER A 98 47.41 -19.68 9.72
C SER A 98 48.23 -20.66 10.60
N ARG A 99 47.86 -20.91 11.85
CA ARG A 99 48.55 -21.88 12.72
C ARG A 99 47.59 -22.87 13.38
N GLU A 100 47.93 -24.16 13.30
CA GLU A 100 47.19 -25.26 13.92
C GLU A 100 46.95 -25.03 15.42
N ARG A 101 45.67 -25.12 15.82
CA ARG A 101 45.12 -25.39 17.16
C ARG A 101 46.10 -25.16 18.33
N ILE A 102 46.34 -23.89 18.67
CA ILE A 102 46.73 -23.52 20.03
C ILE A 102 45.44 -23.25 20.81
N SER A 103 45.26 -23.92 21.95
CA SER A 103 44.04 -23.85 22.74
C SER A 103 43.76 -22.40 23.17
N SER A 104 42.53 -21.96 22.92
CA SER A 104 42.02 -20.60 23.13
C SER A 104 41.93 -20.17 24.61
N GLN A 105 42.38 -21.01 25.56
CA GLN A 105 42.23 -20.76 26.99
C GLN A 105 43.35 -19.92 27.61
N GLU A 106 44.56 -19.89 27.03
CA GLU A 106 45.70 -19.24 27.71
C GLU A 106 45.90 -17.75 27.40
N HIS A 107 45.24 -17.16 26.39
CA HIS A 107 45.54 -15.77 25.97
C HIS A 107 44.35 -14.87 25.57
N GLY A 108 43.10 -15.27 25.80
CA GLY A 108 41.94 -14.37 25.57
C GLY A 108 41.77 -13.88 24.12
N PHE A 109 42.32 -14.61 23.14
CA PHE A 109 42.16 -14.29 21.72
C PHE A 109 40.77 -14.70 21.23
N HIS A 110 39.88 -13.73 21.06
CA HIS A 110 38.64 -13.94 20.32
C HIS A 110 38.93 -13.88 18.81
N ALA A 111 38.74 -14.99 18.10
CA ALA A 111 38.94 -15.09 16.64
C ALA A 111 37.91 -14.29 15.81
N VAL A 112 36.95 -13.64 16.48
CA VAL A 112 35.85 -12.89 15.88
C VAL A 112 35.97 -11.42 16.30
N ALA A 113 35.97 -10.54 15.30
CA ALA A 113 36.01 -9.10 15.46
C ALA A 113 34.62 -8.55 15.81
N PHE A 114 34.54 -7.72 16.85
CA PHE A 114 33.31 -7.06 17.28
C PHE A 114 33.56 -5.58 17.58
N ASN A 115 32.73 -4.72 17.02
CA ASN A 115 32.61 -3.33 17.42
C ASN A 115 31.18 -2.85 17.25
N GLY A 116 30.92 -1.59 17.54
CA GLY A 116 29.60 -1.04 17.35
C GLY A 116 29.35 0.23 18.12
N ILE A 117 28.07 0.56 18.22
CA ILE A 117 27.58 1.73 18.94
C ILE A 117 26.68 1.30 20.09
N TYR A 118 26.73 2.03 21.19
CA TYR A 118 25.86 1.81 22.34
C TYR A 118 25.05 3.07 22.64
N MET A 119 23.87 2.86 23.22
CA MET A 119 22.98 3.90 23.70
C MET A 119 22.45 3.52 25.08
N GLY A 120 22.73 4.35 26.09
CA GLY A 120 22.19 4.17 27.44
C GLY A 120 20.70 4.53 27.54
N LEU A 121 19.91 3.80 28.32
CA LEU A 121 18.45 4.00 28.45
C LEU A 121 18.00 4.51 29.82
N GLN A 122 18.93 4.66 30.78
CA GLN A 122 18.65 5.10 32.15
C GLN A 122 17.60 4.25 32.87
N LYS A 123 17.72 2.91 32.82
CA LYS A 123 16.80 1.94 33.44
C LYS A 123 15.35 2.19 33.03
N LEU A 124 15.11 2.17 31.72
CA LEU A 124 13.79 2.36 31.12
C LEU A 124 12.86 1.19 31.45
N ASP A 125 11.65 1.50 31.92
CA ASP A 125 10.52 0.56 31.88
C ASP A 125 9.95 0.53 30.46
N SER A 126 10.36 -0.48 29.70
CA SER A 126 9.91 -0.69 28.33
C SER A 126 8.71 -1.63 28.23
N THR A 127 8.14 -2.09 29.35
CA THR A 127 6.99 -3.02 29.35
C THR A 127 5.73 -2.50 28.67
N PRO A 128 5.45 -1.17 28.62
CA PRO A 128 4.31 -0.66 27.86
C PRO A 128 4.46 -0.85 26.34
N PHE A 129 5.68 -0.92 25.82
CA PHE A 129 5.96 -0.90 24.39
C PHE A 129 6.05 -2.32 23.80
N ARG A 130 5.58 -2.48 22.56
CA ARG A 130 5.66 -3.75 21.81
C ARG A 130 6.91 -3.84 20.95
N TYR A 131 7.40 -2.70 20.45
CA TYR A 131 8.49 -2.64 19.49
C TYR A 131 9.57 -1.64 19.93
N PHE A 132 10.82 -1.95 19.62
CA PHE A 132 11.88 -0.96 19.44
C PHE A 132 12.06 -0.73 17.94
N VAL A 133 12.08 0.53 17.53
CA VAL A 133 12.04 0.95 16.13
C VAL A 133 13.21 1.87 15.82
N PHE A 134 13.80 1.70 14.65
CA PHE A 134 14.83 2.59 14.11
C PHE A 134 14.83 2.56 12.58
N SER A 135 15.27 3.65 11.97
CA SER A 135 15.45 3.80 10.53
C SER A 135 16.94 3.71 10.18
N VAL A 136 17.30 2.93 9.16
CA VAL A 136 18.70 2.77 8.72
C VAL A 136 18.80 2.71 7.20
N ARG A 137 19.86 3.32 6.64
CA ARG A 137 20.30 3.13 5.25
C ARG A 137 21.79 2.87 5.17
N GLY A 138 22.22 2.16 4.13
CA GLY A 138 23.62 1.97 3.80
C GLY A 138 24.16 3.03 2.84
N ASP A 139 25.45 3.30 2.90
CA ASP A 139 26.15 4.14 1.93
C ASP A 139 26.66 3.30 0.75
N PRO A 140 26.06 3.38 -0.44
CA PRO A 140 26.51 2.58 -1.59
C PRO A 140 27.90 3.00 -2.09
N THR A 141 28.37 4.22 -1.77
CA THR A 141 29.68 4.73 -2.22
C THR A 141 30.82 4.24 -1.33
N GLN A 142 30.56 4.06 -0.03
CA GLN A 142 31.55 3.56 0.94
C GLN A 142 31.45 2.04 1.17
N GLY A 143 30.43 1.39 0.60
CA GLY A 143 30.05 0.03 0.93
C GLY A 143 29.31 -0.04 2.27
N TYR A 144 28.50 -1.08 2.45
CA TYR A 144 27.70 -1.26 3.66
C TYR A 144 27.28 -2.72 3.86
N THR A 145 26.95 -3.08 5.11
CA THR A 145 26.46 -4.41 5.47
C THR A 145 24.96 -4.51 5.20
N ARG A 146 24.50 -5.68 4.76
CA ARG A 146 23.07 -5.97 4.66
C ARG A 146 22.47 -6.46 5.98
N LYS A 147 23.33 -6.83 6.93
CA LYS A 147 22.94 -7.48 8.19
C LYS A 147 23.83 -7.06 9.37
N PHE A 148 23.23 -6.85 10.54
CA PHE A 148 23.94 -6.65 11.82
C PHE A 148 23.09 -7.12 13.01
N LYS A 149 23.63 -7.05 14.23
CA LYS A 149 22.92 -7.44 15.46
C LYS A 149 22.52 -6.21 16.27
N VAL A 150 21.34 -6.23 16.88
CA VAL A 150 20.95 -5.29 17.95
C VAL A 150 20.86 -6.07 19.25
N GLU A 151 21.56 -5.62 20.28
CA GLU A 151 21.54 -6.20 21.62
C GLU A 151 20.80 -5.30 22.61
N PHE A 152 19.98 -5.93 23.44
CA PHE A 152 19.25 -5.29 24.53
C PHE A 152 19.81 -5.78 25.86
N LYS A 153 20.10 -4.88 26.80
CA LYS A 153 20.66 -5.23 28.12
C LYS A 153 19.86 -4.63 29.27
N ASP A 154 19.65 -5.41 30.32
CA ASP A 154 19.00 -4.98 31.58
C ASP A 154 20.01 -4.76 32.72
N GLY A 155 21.31 -4.78 32.41
CA GLY A 155 22.42 -4.67 33.35
C GLY A 155 22.85 -6.00 33.99
N LYS A 156 22.09 -7.08 33.84
CA LYS A 156 22.47 -8.44 34.27
C LYS A 156 22.55 -9.41 33.10
N ARG A 157 21.71 -9.23 32.09
CA ARG A 157 21.52 -10.11 30.94
C ARG A 157 21.55 -9.29 29.66
N ALA A 158 21.85 -9.97 28.56
CA ALA A 158 21.82 -9.42 27.21
C ALA A 158 21.12 -10.41 26.27
N ILE A 159 20.39 -9.90 25.28
CA ILE A 159 19.83 -10.72 24.18
C ILE A 159 20.04 -10.00 22.85
N SER A 160 20.39 -10.76 21.81
CA SER A 160 20.64 -10.23 20.47
C SER A 160 19.46 -10.50 19.54
N TYR A 161 19.24 -9.59 18.60
CA TYR A 161 18.30 -9.70 17.49
C TYR A 161 19.02 -9.39 16.18
N TYR A 162 18.80 -10.20 15.14
CA TYR A 162 19.41 -9.99 13.83
C TYR A 162 18.54 -9.08 12.98
N VAL A 163 19.15 -8.02 12.48
CA VAL A 163 18.55 -7.08 11.53
C VAL A 163 19.14 -7.40 10.16
N ASP A 164 18.28 -7.71 9.19
CA ASP A 164 18.66 -8.15 7.83
C ASP A 164 17.90 -7.34 6.77
N GLY A 165 18.40 -7.31 5.54
CA GLY A 165 17.72 -6.64 4.41
C GLY A 165 17.98 -5.14 4.30
N ILE A 166 19.09 -4.64 4.84
CA ILE A 166 19.51 -3.23 4.71
C ILE A 166 19.81 -2.92 3.23
N THR A 167 19.37 -1.73 2.80
CA THR A 167 19.50 -1.21 1.43
C THR A 167 20.21 0.15 1.42
N SER A 168 20.50 0.66 0.24
CA SER A 168 20.95 2.05 0.04
C SER A 168 19.84 3.07 0.32
N ASP A 169 18.57 2.65 0.28
CA ASP A 169 17.40 3.44 0.69
C ASP A 169 17.14 3.32 2.19
N TRP A 170 16.54 4.35 2.79
CA TRP A 170 16.06 4.35 4.17
C TRP A 170 15.04 3.23 4.37
N LYS A 171 15.33 2.34 5.33
CA LYS A 171 14.42 1.29 5.77
C LYS A 171 14.22 1.36 7.28
N ARG A 172 12.96 1.22 7.69
CA ARG A 172 12.59 1.14 9.09
C ARG A 172 12.49 -0.31 9.55
N PHE A 173 12.99 -0.58 10.75
CA PHE A 173 13.02 -1.92 11.35
C PHE A 173 12.27 -1.93 12.68
N PHE A 174 11.46 -2.96 12.89
CA PHE A 174 10.66 -3.17 14.10
C PHE A 174 11.16 -4.41 14.83
N ILE A 175 11.75 -4.23 16.02
CA ILE A 175 12.18 -5.34 16.87
C ILE A 175 11.09 -5.63 17.91
N PRO A 176 10.42 -6.80 17.88
CA PRO A 176 9.36 -7.11 18.84
C PRO A 176 9.97 -7.43 20.21
N LEU A 177 9.67 -6.61 21.22
CA LEU A 177 10.26 -6.70 22.56
C LEU A 177 9.68 -7.84 23.38
N ARG A 178 8.42 -8.22 23.15
CA ARG A 178 7.75 -9.30 23.90
C ARG A 178 8.47 -10.63 23.81
N GLN A 179 9.14 -10.91 22.69
CA GLN A 179 9.90 -12.15 22.52
C GLN A 179 11.08 -12.25 23.51
N PHE A 180 11.52 -11.12 24.09
CA PHE A 180 12.63 -11.06 25.04
C PHE A 180 12.19 -11.14 26.50
N ALA A 181 10.88 -11.06 26.80
CA ALA A 181 10.37 -10.94 28.17
C ALA A 181 10.70 -12.16 29.05
N ALA A 182 10.94 -13.33 28.45
CA ALA A 182 11.37 -14.53 29.18
C ALA A 182 12.85 -14.46 29.63
N THR A 183 13.66 -13.62 28.98
CA THR A 183 15.11 -13.56 29.20
C THR A 183 15.54 -12.25 29.85
N LEU A 184 15.01 -11.11 29.41
CA LEU A 184 15.35 -9.77 29.90
C LEU A 184 14.30 -9.21 30.86
N ASN A 185 14.78 -8.47 31.87
CA ASN A 185 13.91 -7.59 32.67
C ASN A 185 13.60 -6.30 31.91
N LEU A 186 12.49 -6.32 31.15
CA LEU A 186 12.02 -5.16 30.38
C LEU A 186 11.61 -3.95 31.25
N LYS A 187 11.48 -4.10 32.57
CA LYS A 187 11.20 -2.96 33.48
C LYS A 187 12.42 -2.12 33.80
N GLU A 188 13.62 -2.65 33.56
CA GLU A 188 14.88 -2.01 33.93
C GLU A 188 15.88 -2.03 32.76
N LEU A 189 15.40 -1.85 31.53
CA LEU A 189 16.23 -1.91 30.35
C LEU A 189 17.27 -0.77 30.37
N GLN A 190 18.55 -1.10 30.26
CA GLN A 190 19.66 -0.17 30.51
C GLN A 190 20.40 0.27 29.26
N GLU A 191 20.52 -0.59 28.25
CA GLU A 191 21.35 -0.31 27.07
C GLU A 191 20.79 -0.99 25.82
N ILE A 192 20.90 -0.29 24.69
CA ILE A 192 20.76 -0.84 23.34
C ILE A 192 22.11 -0.73 22.64
N VAL A 193 22.56 -1.82 22.02
CA VAL A 193 23.85 -1.87 21.34
C VAL A 193 23.66 -2.36 19.91
N PHE A 194 24.11 -1.58 18.93
CA PHE A 194 24.20 -2.02 17.54
C PHE A 194 25.59 -2.63 17.36
N VAL A 195 25.64 -3.92 17.04
CA VAL A 195 26.84 -4.74 17.01
C VAL A 195 27.18 -5.15 15.58
N PHE A 196 28.36 -4.75 15.14
CA PHE A 196 29.02 -5.26 13.94
C PHE A 196 29.93 -6.41 14.32
N ASP A 197 29.68 -7.57 13.72
CA ASP A 197 30.36 -8.83 14.00
C ASP A 197 30.89 -9.41 12.70
N SER A 198 32.18 -9.73 12.61
CA SER A 198 32.80 -10.27 11.40
C SER A 198 32.20 -11.60 10.86
N ASN A 199 31.34 -12.30 11.60
CA ASN A 199 30.60 -13.47 11.11
C ASN A 199 29.32 -13.10 10.35
N VAL A 200 28.82 -11.88 10.54
CA VAL A 200 27.47 -11.44 10.13
C VAL A 200 27.56 -10.18 9.27
N THR A 201 28.50 -9.31 9.60
CA THR A 201 28.75 -8.02 9.01
C THR A 201 29.91 -8.12 8.04
N LEU A 202 29.69 -7.68 6.80
CA LEU A 202 30.71 -7.68 5.75
C LEU A 202 31.72 -6.54 5.98
N GLY A 203 32.98 -6.91 6.18
CA GLY A 203 34.18 -6.06 6.08
C GLY A 203 34.08 -4.70 6.78
N LYS A 204 34.16 -3.64 5.99
CA LYS A 204 34.01 -2.25 6.42
C LYS A 204 32.93 -1.54 5.59
N GLY A 205 32.33 -0.51 6.16
CA GLY A 205 31.31 0.26 5.47
C GLY A 205 30.76 1.42 6.28
N THR A 206 29.73 2.05 5.73
CA THR A 206 29.03 3.18 6.35
C THR A 206 27.52 2.93 6.38
N LEU A 207 26.92 3.16 7.55
CA LEU A 207 25.47 3.21 7.74
C LEU A 207 25.06 4.60 8.24
N TYR A 208 23.83 5.00 7.94
CA TYR A 208 23.18 6.16 8.56
C TYR A 208 21.99 5.66 9.37
N LEU A 209 21.91 6.08 10.61
CA LEU A 209 20.87 5.71 11.56
C LEU A 209 20.05 6.94 11.93
N ASP A 210 18.73 6.78 11.93
CA ASP A 210 17.79 7.85 12.24
C ASP A 210 16.57 7.31 12.99
N GLU A 211 15.82 8.19 13.66
CA GLU A 211 14.53 7.91 14.30
C GLU A 211 14.47 6.66 15.21
N LEU A 212 15.16 6.70 16.35
CA LEU A 212 15.10 5.65 17.36
C LEU A 212 13.95 5.90 18.34
N TYR A 213 13.06 4.92 18.51
CA TYR A 213 11.97 5.03 19.47
C TYR A 213 11.43 3.67 19.93
N PHE A 214 10.70 3.67 21.04
CA PHE A 214 9.86 2.55 21.46
C PHE A 214 8.42 2.83 21.06
N SER A 215 7.66 1.81 20.64
CA SER A 215 6.24 1.98 20.28
C SER A 215 5.36 0.82 20.75
N THR A 216 4.11 1.13 21.06
CA THR A 216 3.05 0.16 21.38
C THR A 216 2.51 -0.56 20.14
N SER A 217 2.81 -0.06 18.94
CA SER A 217 2.33 -0.56 17.64
C SER A 217 3.40 -0.35 16.55
N MET A 218 3.18 -0.81 15.31
CA MET A 218 4.15 -0.61 14.21
C MET A 218 4.05 0.80 13.57
N VAL A 219 3.85 1.83 14.39
CA VAL A 219 3.54 3.20 13.94
C VAL A 219 4.79 4.03 13.66
N GLU A 220 4.74 4.91 12.66
CA GLU A 220 5.83 5.79 12.24
C GLU A 220 5.94 7.03 13.15
N ILE A 221 7.16 7.56 13.38
CA ILE A 221 7.37 8.72 14.28
C ILE A 221 6.93 10.06 13.67
N GLU A 222 6.85 10.15 12.33
CA GLU A 222 6.34 11.30 11.59
C GLU A 222 4.88 11.61 11.99
N ASP A 223 4.07 10.57 12.24
CA ASP A 223 2.69 10.67 12.74
C ASP A 223 2.56 11.40 14.09
N TYR A 224 3.59 11.33 14.93
CA TYR A 224 3.58 11.90 16.28
C TYR A 224 3.85 13.42 16.29
N TYR A 225 4.77 13.89 15.44
CA TYR A 225 5.07 15.31 15.33
C TYR A 225 3.99 16.07 14.56
N ASP A 226 3.42 15.47 13.51
CA ASP A 226 2.24 16.00 12.82
C ASP A 226 1.03 16.12 13.78
N TYR A 227 0.83 15.14 14.67
CA TYR A 227 -0.19 15.20 15.72
C TYR A 227 0.05 16.37 16.70
N LEU A 228 1.29 16.58 17.16
CA LEU A 228 1.61 17.68 18.07
C LEU A 228 1.51 19.06 17.40
N GLU A 229 1.91 19.20 16.13
CA GLU A 229 1.71 20.42 15.36
C GLU A 229 0.23 20.68 15.09
N SER A 230 -0.56 19.66 14.76
CA SER A 230 -2.00 19.81 14.53
C SER A 230 -2.75 20.26 15.79
N LEU A 231 -2.36 19.79 16.99
CA LEU A 231 -2.90 20.27 18.26
C LEU A 231 -2.52 21.72 18.58
N ALA A 232 -1.31 22.14 18.20
CA ALA A 232 -0.87 23.52 18.37
C ALA A 232 -1.61 24.49 17.43
N ILE A 233 -1.90 24.05 16.19
CA ILE A 233 -2.64 24.83 15.19
C ILE A 233 -4.13 24.92 15.55
N ALA A 234 -4.76 23.82 15.96
CA ALA A 234 -6.18 23.77 16.33
C ALA A 234 -6.55 24.66 17.53
N GLN A 235 -5.60 24.93 18.43
CA GLN A 235 -5.81 25.85 19.56
C GLN A 235 -5.68 27.34 19.17
N SER A 236 -5.30 27.65 17.93
CA SER A 236 -4.96 29.01 17.49
C SER A 236 -5.87 29.61 16.42
N GLN A 237 -6.83 28.87 15.86
CA GLN A 237 -7.69 29.35 14.78
C GLN A 237 -9.16 29.55 15.19
N PRO A 238 -9.79 30.71 14.87
CA PRO A 238 -11.23 30.87 14.95
C PRO A 238 -11.94 30.19 13.76
N ALA A 239 -13.22 29.83 13.95
CA ALA A 239 -14.02 29.14 12.93
C ALA A 239 -14.19 29.96 11.63
N PRO A 240 -14.25 29.31 10.44
CA PRO A 240 -14.37 30.01 9.16
C PRO A 240 -15.80 30.48 8.88
N ASP A 241 -15.89 31.64 8.22
CA ASP A 241 -17.15 32.27 7.79
C ASP A 241 -17.79 31.56 6.57
N PRO A 242 -19.13 31.67 6.39
CA PRO A 242 -19.84 31.00 5.29
C PRO A 242 -19.68 31.70 3.94
N ILE A 243 -19.51 30.91 2.87
CA ILE A 243 -19.21 31.34 1.48
C ILE A 243 -20.51 31.63 0.68
N PRO A 244 -20.53 32.62 -0.26
CA PRO A 244 -21.72 32.96 -1.06
C PRO A 244 -21.94 32.05 -2.28
N LYS A 245 -23.20 31.92 -2.73
CA LYS A 245 -23.65 31.07 -3.85
C LYS A 245 -23.17 31.55 -5.24
N PRO A 246 -22.80 30.63 -6.16
CA PRO A 246 -22.45 30.94 -7.55
C PRO A 246 -23.67 31.01 -8.49
N PRO A 247 -23.53 31.66 -9.68
CA PRO A 247 -24.61 31.87 -10.65
C PRO A 247 -24.88 30.62 -11.52
N PRO A 248 -26.05 30.53 -12.19
CA PRO A 248 -26.48 29.32 -12.89
C PRO A 248 -25.82 29.19 -14.28
N PRO A 249 -25.31 28.01 -14.68
CA PRO A 249 -24.81 27.74 -16.03
C PRO A 249 -25.93 27.44 -17.05
N ALA A 250 -25.65 27.72 -18.33
CA ALA A 250 -26.57 27.56 -19.47
C ALA A 250 -26.80 26.09 -19.91
N GLU A 251 -27.95 25.84 -20.53
CA GLU A 251 -28.47 24.52 -20.91
C GLU A 251 -27.77 23.89 -22.13
N ILE A 252 -27.62 22.55 -22.13
CA ILE A 252 -27.16 21.74 -23.27
C ILE A 252 -27.98 20.42 -23.30
N PRO A 253 -28.39 19.86 -24.46
CA PRO A 253 -29.45 18.84 -24.55
C PRO A 253 -29.06 17.37 -24.25
N ASP A 254 -30.08 16.60 -23.85
CA ASP A 254 -30.14 15.21 -23.31
C ASP A 254 -30.37 14.12 -24.39
N THR A 255 -29.42 13.22 -24.71
CA THR A 255 -29.67 12.03 -25.61
C THR A 255 -28.78 10.77 -25.48
N LEU A 256 -27.89 10.54 -24.49
CA LEU A 256 -26.83 9.49 -24.62
C LEU A 256 -26.99 8.16 -23.83
N SER A 257 -27.81 8.05 -22.77
CA SER A 257 -27.87 6.80 -21.94
C SER A 257 -28.21 5.51 -22.70
N PRO A 258 -29.23 5.44 -23.58
CA PRO A 258 -29.58 4.18 -24.27
C PRO A 258 -28.53 3.67 -25.25
N LEU A 259 -27.55 4.51 -25.63
CA LEU A 259 -26.54 4.18 -26.63
C LEU A 259 -25.36 3.41 -26.03
N VAL A 260 -25.05 3.59 -24.75
CA VAL A 260 -23.94 2.90 -24.05
C VAL A 260 -24.29 1.43 -23.77
N ASP A 261 -25.49 1.16 -23.25
CA ASP A 261 -25.97 -0.21 -23.05
C ASP A 261 -26.04 -0.98 -24.39
N GLN A 262 -26.45 -0.30 -25.46
CA GLN A 262 -26.43 -0.88 -26.81
C GLN A 262 -25.03 -1.13 -27.33
N ALA A 263 -24.05 -0.28 -27.01
CA ALA A 263 -22.66 -0.47 -27.43
C ALA A 263 -22.04 -1.68 -26.73
N LEU A 264 -22.21 -1.81 -25.41
CA LEU A 264 -21.70 -2.96 -24.64
C LEU A 264 -22.33 -4.29 -25.10
N GLN A 265 -23.65 -4.30 -25.34
CA GLN A 265 -24.34 -5.48 -25.87
C GLN A 265 -23.90 -5.82 -27.30
N ARG A 266 -23.55 -4.82 -28.13
CA ARG A 266 -22.99 -5.06 -29.47
C ARG A 266 -21.62 -5.71 -29.38
N GLU A 267 -20.71 -5.16 -28.59
CA GLU A 267 -19.33 -5.67 -28.47
C GLU A 267 -19.32 -7.12 -27.94
N GLN A 268 -20.18 -7.44 -26.96
CA GLN A 268 -20.38 -8.80 -26.47
C GLN A 268 -21.02 -9.73 -27.52
N GLY A 269 -21.94 -9.22 -28.34
CA GLY A 269 -22.56 -9.98 -29.44
C GLY A 269 -21.59 -10.28 -30.59
N GLU A 270 -20.67 -9.35 -30.87
CA GLU A 270 -19.65 -9.49 -31.91
C GLU A 270 -18.65 -10.58 -31.56
N ILE A 271 -18.10 -10.60 -30.34
CA ILE A 271 -17.15 -11.64 -29.92
C ILE A 271 -17.79 -13.03 -29.87
N GLU A 272 -19.06 -13.14 -29.45
CA GLU A 272 -19.79 -14.42 -29.47
C GLU A 272 -20.01 -14.92 -30.90
N THR A 273 -20.33 -14.02 -31.82
CA THR A 273 -20.51 -14.35 -33.24
C THR A 273 -19.19 -14.79 -33.87
N ALA A 274 -18.11 -14.06 -33.60
CA ALA A 274 -16.77 -14.37 -34.08
C ALA A 274 -16.26 -15.73 -33.52
N ALA A 275 -16.45 -15.98 -32.23
CA ALA A 275 -16.08 -17.25 -31.59
C ALA A 275 -16.85 -18.45 -32.19
N LYS A 276 -18.17 -18.31 -32.41
CA LYS A 276 -18.98 -19.35 -33.07
C LYS A 276 -18.55 -19.58 -34.52
N ALA A 277 -18.25 -18.51 -35.26
CA ALA A 277 -17.73 -18.60 -36.63
C ALA A 277 -16.38 -19.34 -36.68
N ALA A 278 -15.54 -19.16 -35.66
CA ALA A 278 -14.29 -19.91 -35.47
C ALA A 278 -14.50 -21.36 -34.99
N GLN A 279 -15.74 -21.81 -34.77
CA GLN A 279 -16.10 -23.11 -34.22
C GLN A 279 -15.55 -23.35 -32.80
N LEU A 280 -15.47 -22.29 -32.00
CA LEU A 280 -15.13 -22.36 -30.58
C LEU A 280 -16.41 -22.51 -29.75
N GLU A 281 -16.36 -23.24 -28.64
CA GLU A 281 -17.49 -23.28 -27.72
C GLU A 281 -17.60 -21.94 -26.98
N VAL A 282 -18.82 -21.41 -26.87
CA VAL A 282 -19.12 -20.18 -26.14
C VAL A 282 -20.04 -20.51 -24.98
N ARG A 283 -19.68 -20.05 -23.78
CA ARG A 283 -20.52 -20.07 -22.59
C ARG A 283 -20.73 -18.63 -22.13
N ARG A 284 -21.92 -18.33 -21.61
CA ARG A 284 -22.20 -17.04 -20.97
C ARG A 284 -22.15 -17.20 -19.46
N ASP A 285 -21.52 -16.25 -18.79
CA ASP A 285 -21.76 -15.92 -17.39
C ASP A 285 -22.50 -14.57 -17.35
N GLU A 286 -23.12 -14.21 -16.23
CA GLU A 286 -24.04 -13.07 -16.04
C GLU A 286 -23.52 -11.72 -16.57
N LYS A 287 -22.19 -11.54 -16.72
CA LYS A 287 -21.57 -10.29 -17.23
C LYS A 287 -20.43 -10.48 -18.26
N ASN A 288 -20.00 -11.71 -18.57
CA ASN A 288 -18.81 -11.98 -19.39
C ASN A 288 -19.10 -12.97 -20.52
N VAL A 289 -18.42 -12.80 -21.67
CA VAL A 289 -18.44 -13.79 -22.76
C VAL A 289 -17.30 -14.79 -22.56
N MET A 290 -17.60 -15.94 -21.96
CA MET A 290 -16.60 -17.00 -21.83
C MET A 290 -16.46 -17.75 -23.15
N VAL A 291 -15.45 -17.42 -23.94
CA VAL A 291 -15.08 -18.24 -25.11
C VAL A 291 -14.23 -19.41 -24.65
N THR A 292 -14.91 -20.47 -24.24
CA THR A 292 -14.25 -21.70 -23.76
C THR A 292 -13.79 -22.53 -24.96
N THR A 293 -12.51 -22.44 -25.32
CA THR A 293 -11.87 -23.56 -26.02
C THR A 293 -11.09 -24.40 -25.02
N TYR A 294 -11.11 -25.71 -25.17
CA TYR A 294 -10.34 -26.61 -24.32
C TYR A 294 -9.02 -26.93 -25.01
N ILE A 295 -7.93 -26.45 -24.45
CA ILE A 295 -6.60 -26.92 -24.85
C ILE A 295 -6.24 -28.10 -23.95
N LEU A 296 -6.16 -29.27 -24.54
CA LEU A 296 -5.85 -30.52 -23.87
C LEU A 296 -4.33 -30.76 -23.77
N PHE A 297 -3.95 -31.50 -22.74
CA PHE A 297 -2.55 -31.76 -22.39
C PHE A 297 -2.29 -33.25 -22.18
N GLU A 298 -1.03 -33.65 -22.39
CA GLU A 298 -0.58 -34.96 -21.93
C GLU A 298 -0.78 -35.13 -20.42
N THR A 299 -1.12 -36.35 -20.00
CA THR A 299 -1.30 -36.70 -18.59
C THR A 299 -0.04 -36.34 -17.80
N ASN A 300 -0.23 -35.68 -16.66
CA ASN A 300 0.82 -35.25 -15.73
C ASN A 300 1.87 -34.27 -16.32
N LYS A 301 1.57 -33.61 -17.44
CA LYS A 301 2.49 -32.69 -18.11
C LYS A 301 1.81 -31.38 -18.52
N ALA A 302 2.64 -30.37 -18.77
CA ALA A 302 2.29 -29.09 -19.40
C ALA A 302 2.65 -29.08 -20.91
N VAL A 303 2.62 -30.25 -21.55
CA VAL A 303 2.82 -30.40 -23.00
C VAL A 303 1.45 -30.39 -23.67
N ILE A 304 1.22 -29.38 -24.52
CA ILE A 304 0.00 -29.22 -25.33
C ILE A 304 -0.09 -30.39 -26.32
N LEU A 305 -1.26 -31.00 -26.46
CA LEU A 305 -1.46 -32.05 -27.46
C LEU A 305 -1.41 -31.46 -28.88
N ASP A 306 -0.77 -32.17 -29.82
CA ASP A 306 -0.59 -31.71 -31.20
C ASP A 306 -1.93 -31.39 -31.90
N SER A 307 -3.02 -32.08 -31.51
CA SER A 307 -4.38 -31.83 -32.02
C SER A 307 -4.91 -30.43 -31.71
N GLU A 308 -4.35 -29.74 -30.70
CA GLU A 308 -4.91 -28.50 -30.17
C GLU A 308 -4.27 -27.24 -30.75
N TYR A 309 -3.19 -27.36 -31.53
CA TYR A 309 -2.56 -26.20 -32.15
C TYR A 309 -3.48 -25.46 -33.13
N GLU A 310 -4.37 -26.17 -33.84
CA GLU A 310 -5.38 -25.51 -34.69
C GLU A 310 -6.44 -24.76 -33.87
N ASN A 311 -6.79 -25.25 -32.68
CA ASN A 311 -7.67 -24.54 -31.75
C ASN A 311 -6.98 -23.29 -31.15
N LEU A 312 -5.69 -23.40 -30.83
CA LEU A 312 -4.89 -22.25 -30.36
C LEU A 312 -4.77 -21.15 -31.42
N LYS A 313 -4.58 -21.49 -32.69
CA LYS A 313 -4.56 -20.51 -33.79
C LYS A 313 -5.87 -19.75 -33.91
N LYS A 314 -7.01 -20.45 -33.80
CA LYS A 314 -8.34 -19.83 -33.84
C LYS A 314 -8.53 -18.84 -32.70
N VAL A 315 -8.12 -19.22 -31.48
CA VAL A 315 -8.16 -18.29 -30.33
C VAL A 315 -7.20 -17.13 -30.54
N ALA A 316 -6.00 -17.38 -31.05
CA ALA A 316 -5.03 -16.32 -31.29
C ALA A 316 -5.55 -15.28 -32.29
N GLN A 317 -6.22 -15.73 -33.35
CA GLN A 317 -6.88 -14.85 -34.31
C GLN A 317 -8.02 -14.06 -33.65
N LEU A 318 -8.85 -14.72 -32.84
CA LEU A 318 -9.92 -14.06 -32.11
C LEU A 318 -9.40 -12.97 -31.18
N ILE A 319 -8.26 -13.19 -30.51
CA ILE A 319 -7.62 -12.17 -29.67
C ILE A 319 -7.13 -10.99 -30.51
N LYS A 320 -6.50 -11.24 -31.67
CA LYS A 320 -6.00 -10.19 -32.58
C LYS A 320 -7.12 -9.31 -33.12
N ASP A 321 -8.26 -9.91 -33.43
CA ASP A 321 -9.41 -9.21 -34.01
C ASP A 321 -10.20 -8.40 -32.96
N HIS A 322 -9.96 -8.67 -31.67
CA HIS A 322 -10.69 -8.06 -30.55
C HIS A 322 -9.74 -7.58 -29.43
N PRO A 323 -8.85 -6.60 -29.70
CA PRO A 323 -7.82 -6.15 -28.76
C PRO A 323 -8.37 -5.47 -27.50
N ASN A 324 -9.62 -5.03 -27.51
CA ASN A 324 -10.28 -4.38 -26.37
C ASN A 324 -10.70 -5.37 -25.27
N PHE A 325 -10.62 -6.68 -25.54
CA PHE A 325 -10.95 -7.71 -24.57
C PHE A 325 -9.73 -8.08 -23.74
N PHE A 326 -9.96 -8.22 -22.45
CA PHE A 326 -9.03 -8.86 -21.55
C PHE A 326 -9.26 -10.37 -21.58
N ILE A 327 -8.19 -11.15 -21.67
CA ILE A 327 -8.28 -12.60 -21.80
C ILE A 327 -7.60 -13.27 -20.61
N GLU A 328 -8.38 -14.02 -19.84
CA GLU A 328 -7.85 -14.91 -18.81
C GLU A 328 -7.66 -16.32 -19.36
N ILE A 329 -6.54 -16.95 -19.00
CA ILE A 329 -6.15 -18.29 -19.41
C ILE A 329 -6.14 -19.16 -18.15
N HIS A 330 -7.16 -19.99 -18.03
CA HIS A 330 -7.45 -20.77 -16.82
C HIS A 330 -7.04 -22.21 -17.02
N GLY A 331 -6.05 -22.66 -16.26
CA GLY A 331 -5.57 -24.04 -16.29
C GLY A 331 -6.29 -24.89 -15.26
N HIS A 332 -6.56 -26.15 -15.62
CA HIS A 332 -7.22 -27.14 -14.78
C HIS A 332 -6.50 -28.49 -14.84
N THR A 333 -6.70 -29.30 -13.81
CA THR A 333 -6.27 -30.70 -13.74
C THR A 333 -7.45 -31.62 -13.49
N ASP A 334 -7.22 -32.93 -13.62
CA ASP A 334 -8.09 -33.92 -13.01
C ASP A 334 -7.82 -34.02 -11.49
N SER A 335 -8.49 -34.95 -10.81
CA SER A 335 -8.36 -35.13 -9.37
C SER A 335 -7.22 -36.06 -8.94
N VAL A 336 -6.32 -36.48 -9.85
CA VAL A 336 -5.22 -37.38 -9.51
C VAL A 336 -4.03 -36.56 -9.00
N GLY A 337 -3.53 -36.87 -7.80
CA GLY A 337 -2.42 -36.16 -7.17
C GLY A 337 -2.86 -35.17 -6.08
N GLY A 338 -1.88 -34.57 -5.39
CA GLY A 338 -2.13 -33.62 -4.32
C GLY A 338 -2.65 -32.28 -4.82
N GLU A 339 -3.41 -31.56 -3.99
CA GLU A 339 -4.01 -30.26 -4.36
C GLU A 339 -2.97 -29.21 -4.76
N GLU A 340 -1.89 -29.06 -3.97
CA GLU A 340 -0.78 -28.13 -4.25
C GLU A 340 -0.07 -28.47 -5.57
N TYR A 341 0.19 -29.76 -5.79
CA TYR A 341 0.77 -30.24 -7.05
C TYR A 341 -0.11 -29.91 -8.26
N ASN A 342 -1.42 -30.14 -8.13
CA ASN A 342 -2.39 -29.89 -9.19
C ASN A 342 -2.57 -28.39 -9.46
N PHE A 343 -2.49 -27.56 -8.42
CA PHE A 343 -2.44 -26.10 -8.59
C PHE A 343 -1.23 -25.69 -9.44
N ASP A 344 -0.02 -26.12 -9.08
CA ASP A 344 1.20 -25.80 -9.81
C ASP A 344 1.17 -26.33 -11.26
N LEU A 345 0.71 -27.56 -11.46
CA LEU A 345 0.57 -28.15 -12.79
C LEU A 345 -0.41 -27.36 -13.67
N SER A 346 -1.57 -26.98 -13.12
CA SER A 346 -2.57 -26.18 -13.83
C SER A 346 -2.02 -24.80 -14.22
N LEU A 347 -1.29 -24.14 -13.34
CA LEU A 347 -0.65 -22.85 -13.63
C LEU A 347 0.42 -22.98 -14.72
N ASN A 348 1.21 -24.05 -14.69
CA ASN A 348 2.22 -24.33 -15.70
C ASN A 348 1.61 -24.61 -17.09
N ARG A 349 0.42 -25.20 -17.15
CA ARG A 349 -0.35 -25.36 -18.41
C ARG A 349 -0.78 -24.02 -18.99
N SER A 350 -1.31 -23.12 -18.15
CA SER A 350 -1.65 -21.75 -18.57
C SER A 350 -0.43 -20.98 -19.05
N ARG A 351 0.73 -21.14 -18.39
CA ARG A 351 2.02 -20.58 -18.85
C ARG A 351 2.42 -21.12 -20.23
N ALA A 352 2.28 -22.42 -20.46
CA ALA A 352 2.64 -23.04 -21.74
C ALA A 352 1.80 -22.49 -22.89
N VAL A 353 0.49 -22.30 -22.67
CA VAL A 353 -0.43 -21.69 -23.64
C VAL A 353 -0.09 -20.22 -23.88
N LYS A 354 0.08 -19.43 -22.82
CA LYS A 354 0.49 -18.01 -22.94
C LYS A 354 1.82 -17.87 -23.70
N LYS A 355 2.77 -18.76 -23.43
CA LYS A 355 4.06 -18.81 -24.14
C LYS A 355 3.88 -19.10 -25.63
N TYR A 356 3.07 -20.08 -26.00
CA TYR A 356 2.76 -20.38 -27.40
C TYR A 356 2.15 -19.17 -28.12
N LEU A 357 1.14 -18.54 -27.51
CA LEU A 357 0.46 -17.36 -28.07
C LEU A 357 1.44 -16.20 -28.28
N ALA A 358 2.37 -15.99 -27.35
CA ALA A 358 3.39 -14.95 -27.49
C ALA A 358 4.42 -15.28 -28.58
N GLU A 359 5.05 -16.45 -28.49
CA GLU A 359 6.25 -16.78 -29.27
C GLU A 359 5.92 -17.21 -30.70
N ILE A 360 4.80 -17.91 -30.89
CA ILE A 360 4.41 -18.48 -32.19
C ILE A 360 3.41 -17.57 -32.91
N GLU A 361 2.41 -17.07 -32.17
CA GLU A 361 1.35 -16.25 -32.77
C GLU A 361 1.64 -14.74 -32.70
N GLY A 362 2.68 -14.32 -31.97
CA GLY A 362 3.12 -12.93 -31.90
C GLY A 362 2.16 -12.01 -31.13
N LEU A 363 1.37 -12.56 -30.21
CA LEU A 363 0.42 -11.79 -29.42
C LEU A 363 1.11 -10.97 -28.34
N GLU A 364 0.68 -9.72 -28.18
CA GLU A 364 1.05 -8.91 -27.04
C GLU A 364 0.47 -9.51 -25.76
N LEU A 365 1.29 -9.63 -24.72
CA LEU A 365 0.93 -10.39 -23.52
C LEU A 365 0.17 -9.55 -22.48
N ASP A 366 -0.03 -8.27 -22.78
CA ASP A 366 -0.42 -7.27 -21.81
C ASP A 366 -1.94 -7.34 -21.54
N HIS A 367 -2.69 -7.96 -22.47
CA HIS A 367 -4.11 -8.30 -22.33
C HIS A 367 -4.36 -9.78 -21.96
N LEU A 368 -3.30 -10.56 -21.65
CA LEU A 368 -3.40 -12.00 -21.34
C LEU A 368 -3.00 -12.28 -19.88
N MET A 369 -3.94 -12.71 -19.03
CA MET A 369 -3.64 -13.20 -17.67
C MET A 369 -3.72 -14.72 -17.57
N ILE A 370 -3.00 -15.30 -16.62
CA ILE A 370 -2.98 -16.75 -16.40
C ILE A 370 -3.38 -17.08 -14.97
N TYR A 371 -4.19 -18.14 -14.82
CA TYR A 371 -4.60 -18.67 -13.53
C TYR A 371 -4.46 -20.19 -13.51
N GLY A 372 -4.24 -20.75 -12.33
CA GLY A 372 -4.25 -22.19 -12.08
C GLY A 372 -5.35 -22.54 -11.08
N TRP A 373 -6.32 -23.35 -11.49
CA TRP A 373 -7.43 -23.77 -10.64
C TRP A 373 -7.26 -25.16 -10.03
N GLY A 374 -6.20 -25.88 -10.44
CA GLY A 374 -5.99 -27.27 -10.08
C GLY A 374 -7.23 -28.11 -10.38
N LEU A 375 -7.67 -28.90 -9.39
CA LEU A 375 -8.80 -29.82 -9.50
C LEU A 375 -10.17 -29.19 -9.12
N LYS A 376 -10.24 -27.89 -8.82
CA LYS A 376 -11.39 -27.24 -8.15
C LYS A 376 -12.61 -26.99 -9.04
N LYS A 377 -12.45 -27.05 -10.37
CA LYS A 377 -13.51 -26.72 -11.34
C LYS A 377 -13.64 -27.84 -12.41
N PRO A 378 -14.05 -29.06 -12.02
CA PRO A 378 -14.24 -30.14 -12.97
C PRO A 378 -15.42 -29.85 -13.89
N VAL A 379 -15.28 -30.15 -15.17
CA VAL A 379 -16.36 -30.09 -16.18
C VAL A 379 -16.97 -31.46 -16.45
N GLU A 380 -16.36 -32.52 -15.94
CA GLU A 380 -16.82 -33.91 -16.01
C GLU A 380 -16.41 -34.68 -14.73
N THR A 381 -17.02 -35.83 -14.47
CA THR A 381 -16.59 -36.76 -13.43
C THR A 381 -15.11 -37.14 -13.56
N ASN A 382 -14.42 -37.23 -12.41
CA ASN A 382 -13.05 -37.73 -12.36
C ASN A 382 -12.97 -39.25 -12.21
N GLU A 383 -14.12 -39.93 -12.19
CA GLU A 383 -14.20 -41.39 -12.02
C GLU A 383 -13.76 -42.14 -13.28
N THR A 384 -13.97 -41.57 -14.47
CA THR A 384 -13.62 -42.17 -15.76
C THR A 384 -12.36 -41.53 -16.35
N GLU A 385 -11.62 -42.24 -17.20
CA GLU A 385 -10.44 -41.65 -17.87
C GLU A 385 -10.86 -40.57 -18.87
N GLU A 386 -11.98 -40.78 -19.54
CA GLU A 386 -12.56 -39.83 -20.49
C GLU A 386 -12.94 -38.52 -19.79
N GLY A 387 -13.54 -38.59 -18.60
CA GLY A 387 -13.89 -37.42 -17.80
C GLY A 387 -12.65 -36.70 -17.25
N ARG A 388 -11.65 -37.46 -16.75
CA ARG A 388 -10.35 -36.88 -16.35
C ARG A 388 -9.64 -36.19 -17.51
N ALA A 389 -9.65 -36.78 -18.70
CA ALA A 389 -9.06 -36.18 -19.89
C ALA A 389 -9.70 -34.82 -20.22
N LYS A 390 -11.02 -34.70 -20.09
CA LYS A 390 -11.73 -33.43 -20.27
C LYS A 390 -11.42 -32.41 -19.17
N ASN A 391 -11.13 -32.84 -17.94
CA ASN A 391 -10.75 -31.96 -16.84
C ASN A 391 -9.31 -31.42 -16.98
N ARG A 392 -8.40 -32.16 -17.64
CA ARG A 392 -7.03 -31.72 -17.97
C ARG A 392 -7.02 -30.73 -19.14
N ARG A 393 -7.47 -29.50 -18.89
CA ARG A 393 -7.67 -28.49 -19.93
C ARG A 393 -7.12 -27.13 -19.55
N VAL A 394 -6.98 -26.25 -20.53
CA VAL A 394 -6.98 -24.80 -20.36
C VAL A 394 -8.22 -24.24 -21.04
N GLU A 395 -8.87 -23.27 -20.40
CA GLU A 395 -9.98 -22.49 -20.94
C GLU A 395 -9.60 -21.01 -21.05
N PHE A 396 -10.23 -20.31 -22.00
CA PHE A 396 -10.08 -18.88 -22.18
C PHE A 396 -11.34 -18.15 -21.73
N VAL A 397 -11.17 -17.01 -21.08
CA VAL A 397 -12.27 -16.16 -20.63
C VAL A 397 -12.06 -14.78 -21.22
N PHE A 398 -12.96 -14.36 -22.11
CA PHE A 398 -12.92 -13.03 -22.71
C PHE A 398 -13.78 -12.12 -21.84
N GLN A 399 -13.13 -11.21 -21.14
CA GLN A 399 -13.77 -10.21 -20.33
C GLN A 399 -13.75 -8.89 -21.07
N THR A 400 -14.91 -8.26 -21.21
CA THR A 400 -14.94 -6.81 -21.46
C THR A 400 -14.36 -6.12 -20.24
N MET A 401 -13.59 -5.05 -20.44
CA MET A 401 -13.15 -4.20 -19.33
C MET A 401 -14.35 -3.85 -18.44
N PRO A 402 -14.25 -3.97 -17.10
CA PRO A 402 -15.36 -3.59 -16.23
C PRO A 402 -15.69 -2.12 -16.47
N THR A 403 -16.90 -1.85 -16.98
CA THR A 403 -17.37 -0.50 -17.21
C THR A 403 -18.47 -0.14 -16.21
N PHE A 404 -18.49 1.10 -15.75
CA PHE A 404 -19.57 1.62 -14.91
C PHE A 404 -20.01 3.01 -15.40
N PRO A 405 -21.31 3.33 -15.42
CA PRO A 405 -21.78 4.64 -15.84
C PRO A 405 -21.72 5.65 -14.68
N ALA A 406 -21.21 6.84 -14.96
CA ALA A 406 -21.45 8.04 -14.16
C ALA A 406 -22.37 8.95 -14.96
N TYR A 407 -23.55 9.26 -14.43
CA TYR A 407 -24.52 10.08 -15.14
C TYR A 407 -24.38 11.56 -14.81
N SER A 408 -24.58 12.43 -15.81
CA SER A 408 -24.50 13.87 -15.60
C SER A 408 -25.67 14.38 -14.76
N ILE A 409 -25.39 15.34 -13.87
CA ILE A 409 -26.41 16.04 -13.09
C ILE A 409 -26.47 17.52 -13.44
N ARG A 410 -27.65 18.11 -13.22
CA ARG A 410 -27.90 19.54 -13.49
C ARG A 410 -27.59 20.43 -12.29
N ASN A 411 -27.81 19.91 -11.08
CA ASN A 411 -27.54 20.60 -9.83
C ASN A 411 -26.36 19.92 -9.15
N GLU A 412 -25.47 20.71 -8.56
CA GLU A 412 -24.36 20.23 -7.73
C GLU A 412 -24.88 19.36 -6.57
N VAL A 413 -24.21 18.24 -6.31
CA VAL A 413 -24.48 17.41 -5.13
C VAL A 413 -24.03 18.18 -3.90
N LYS A 414 -24.88 18.23 -2.88
CA LYS A 414 -24.50 18.82 -1.62
C LYS A 414 -23.61 17.84 -0.85
N ILE A 415 -22.33 18.17 -0.70
CA ILE A 415 -21.38 17.33 0.04
C ILE A 415 -21.59 17.53 1.55
N ASP A 416 -22.45 16.70 2.15
CA ASP A 416 -22.78 16.79 3.58
C ASP A 416 -22.77 15.45 4.34
N GLY A 417 -22.40 14.37 3.64
CA GLY A 417 -22.26 13.02 4.17
C GLY A 417 -23.57 12.26 4.25
N ASN A 418 -24.67 12.78 3.70
CA ASN A 418 -25.97 12.10 3.62
C ASN A 418 -26.27 11.69 2.19
N LEU A 419 -26.63 10.41 2.00
CA LEU A 419 -26.82 9.87 0.65
C LEU A 419 -28.25 10.04 0.10
N GLU A 420 -28.97 11.10 0.48
CA GLU A 420 -30.37 11.29 0.06
C GLU A 420 -30.49 11.54 -1.45
N GLU A 421 -29.59 12.34 -2.04
CA GLU A 421 -29.54 12.59 -3.48
C GLU A 421 -29.21 11.34 -4.30
N TRP A 422 -28.60 10.33 -3.68
CA TRP A 422 -28.04 9.16 -4.35
C TRP A 422 -29.00 7.96 -4.42
N GLN A 423 -30.13 7.98 -3.72
CA GLN A 423 -31.05 6.81 -3.59
C GLN A 423 -31.61 6.26 -4.90
N LYS A 424 -31.56 7.03 -5.99
CA LYS A 424 -32.04 6.63 -7.33
C LYS A 424 -30.91 6.47 -8.34
N VAL A 425 -29.68 6.64 -7.91
CA VAL A 425 -28.48 6.48 -8.75
C VAL A 425 -28.12 5.00 -8.75
N GLU A 426 -27.69 4.50 -9.91
CA GLU A 426 -27.18 3.14 -10.02
C GLU A 426 -25.93 2.98 -9.15
N SER A 427 -25.88 1.92 -8.35
CA SER A 427 -24.74 1.62 -7.47
C SER A 427 -23.84 0.52 -8.05
N LEU A 428 -22.55 0.75 -7.96
CA LEU A 428 -21.51 -0.26 -8.03
C LEU A 428 -21.45 -0.98 -6.68
N HIS A 429 -21.28 -2.29 -6.71
CA HIS A 429 -21.16 -3.12 -5.51
C HIS A 429 -19.89 -3.97 -5.58
N LEU A 430 -19.02 -3.84 -4.58
CA LEU A 430 -17.91 -4.76 -4.37
C LEU A 430 -18.37 -5.95 -3.51
N ASN A 431 -17.64 -7.06 -3.63
CA ASN A 431 -17.91 -8.27 -2.86
C ASN A 431 -16.63 -9.10 -2.74
N ALA A 432 -16.51 -9.79 -1.62
CA ALA A 432 -15.35 -10.60 -1.26
C ALA A 432 -14.93 -11.62 -2.32
N LEU A 433 -15.90 -12.28 -2.96
CA LEU A 433 -15.62 -13.38 -3.89
C LEU A 433 -14.96 -12.91 -5.19
N LYS A 434 -15.31 -11.71 -5.65
CA LYS A 434 -14.83 -11.18 -6.95
C LYS A 434 -13.76 -10.12 -6.80
N HIS A 435 -13.76 -9.35 -5.73
CA HIS A 435 -13.02 -8.09 -5.64
C HIS A 435 -11.93 -8.08 -4.58
N LEU A 436 -11.71 -9.17 -3.83
CA LEU A 436 -10.66 -9.24 -2.82
C LEU A 436 -9.25 -9.16 -3.46
N GLU A 437 -8.55 -8.05 -3.26
CA GLU A 437 -7.17 -7.83 -3.69
C GLU A 437 -6.19 -8.49 -2.72
N SER A 438 -6.42 -8.30 -1.42
CA SER A 438 -5.59 -8.87 -0.35
C SER A 438 -6.40 -9.02 0.94
N GLY A 439 -5.91 -9.88 1.85
CA GLY A 439 -6.55 -10.11 3.14
C GLY A 439 -7.48 -11.31 3.16
N LYS A 440 -8.35 -11.34 4.16
CA LYS A 440 -9.40 -12.37 4.28
C LYS A 440 -10.64 -11.75 4.93
N ILE A 441 -11.79 -11.96 4.30
CA ILE A 441 -13.09 -11.59 4.86
C ILE A 441 -13.62 -12.80 5.63
N THR A 442 -13.95 -12.61 6.90
CA THR A 442 -14.37 -13.69 7.81
C THR A 442 -15.88 -13.77 8.03
N ASN A 443 -16.62 -12.71 7.68
CA ASN A 443 -18.06 -12.65 7.76
C ASN A 443 -18.63 -11.89 6.54
N GLU A 444 -19.72 -12.37 5.95
CA GLU A 444 -20.34 -11.70 4.80
C GLU A 444 -21.03 -10.37 5.19
N ASP A 445 -21.34 -10.20 6.48
CA ASP A 445 -21.81 -8.93 7.04
C ASP A 445 -20.68 -7.91 7.29
N ASP A 446 -19.41 -8.32 7.20
CA ASP A 446 -18.26 -7.41 7.38
C ASP A 446 -18.02 -6.54 6.15
N PHE A 447 -18.63 -6.79 4.98
CA PHE A 447 -18.34 -5.94 3.81
C PHE A 447 -19.38 -6.02 2.69
N SER A 448 -20.29 -5.03 2.65
CA SER A 448 -21.08 -4.73 1.46
C SER A 448 -21.17 -3.23 1.26
N ASP A 449 -20.94 -2.78 0.04
CA ASP A 449 -20.89 -1.36 -0.31
C ASP A 449 -21.95 -0.99 -1.35
N GLU A 450 -22.38 0.27 -1.30
CA GLU A 450 -23.09 0.93 -2.39
C GLU A 450 -22.21 2.11 -2.81
N ILE A 451 -21.51 1.99 -3.94
CA ILE A 451 -20.65 3.03 -4.51
C ILE A 451 -21.39 3.71 -5.66
N PHE A 452 -21.34 5.03 -5.72
CA PHE A 452 -22.06 5.82 -6.71
C PHE A 452 -21.14 6.83 -7.38
N PHE A 453 -21.43 7.10 -8.65
CA PHE A 453 -20.75 8.11 -9.44
C PHE A 453 -21.75 8.99 -10.20
N GLN A 454 -21.52 10.29 -10.16
CA GLN A 454 -22.20 11.28 -10.99
C GLN A 454 -21.18 12.35 -11.40
N PHE A 455 -21.52 13.21 -12.35
CA PHE A 455 -20.63 14.32 -12.71
C PHE A 455 -21.40 15.55 -13.18
N ASP A 456 -20.77 16.71 -13.12
CA ASP A 456 -21.24 17.90 -13.82
C ASP A 456 -20.12 18.50 -14.68
N GLN A 457 -20.20 19.79 -15.03
CA GLN A 457 -19.17 20.43 -15.86
C GLN A 457 -17.81 20.62 -15.14
N LYS A 458 -17.78 20.57 -13.82
CA LYS A 458 -16.63 20.93 -12.98
C LYS A 458 -16.10 19.77 -12.17
N ASN A 459 -16.98 18.89 -11.71
CA ASN A 459 -16.65 17.89 -10.70
C ASN A 459 -17.10 16.49 -11.14
N LEU A 460 -16.26 15.52 -10.80
CA LEU A 460 -16.67 14.14 -10.60
C LEU A 460 -17.18 14.00 -9.16
N TYR A 461 -18.42 13.57 -8.99
CA TYR A 461 -19.01 13.28 -7.70
C TYR A 461 -18.89 11.79 -7.40
N PHE A 462 -18.45 11.48 -6.19
CA PHE A 462 -18.33 10.14 -5.65
C PHE A 462 -19.12 10.06 -4.36
N ALA A 463 -19.83 8.95 -4.17
CA ALA A 463 -20.40 8.62 -2.87
C ALA A 463 -20.26 7.13 -2.58
N ALA A 464 -20.19 6.80 -1.30
CA ALA A 464 -20.17 5.41 -0.87
C ALA A 464 -20.91 5.24 0.45
N LYS A 465 -21.65 4.13 0.55
CA LYS A 465 -22.16 3.59 1.80
C LYS A 465 -21.43 2.27 2.06
N VAL A 466 -20.59 2.24 3.07
CA VAL A 466 -19.78 1.08 3.42
C VAL A 466 -20.38 0.46 4.67
N LYS A 467 -20.71 -0.84 4.59
CA LYS A 467 -20.97 -1.62 5.80
C LYS A 467 -19.63 -2.06 6.40
N ASP A 468 -19.51 -1.81 7.69
CA ASP A 468 -18.28 -2.00 8.45
C ASP A 468 -18.70 -2.07 9.94
N ASN A 469 -18.32 -3.15 10.60
CA ASN A 469 -18.60 -3.41 12.01
C ASN A 469 -17.72 -2.59 12.95
N GLU A 470 -16.54 -2.15 12.51
CA GLU A 470 -15.58 -1.38 13.29
C GLU A 470 -14.93 -0.26 12.46
N VAL A 471 -15.54 0.93 12.47
CA VAL A 471 -14.94 2.08 11.76
C VAL A 471 -13.76 2.68 12.53
N VAL A 472 -12.56 2.43 12.02
CA VAL A 472 -11.24 2.86 12.51
C VAL A 472 -10.72 4.05 11.69
N CYS A 473 -10.63 5.21 12.36
CA CYS A 473 -10.12 6.47 11.78
C CYS A 473 -8.87 6.98 12.54
N LEU A 474 -7.85 6.13 12.67
CA LEU A 474 -6.71 6.41 13.55
C LEU A 474 -5.61 7.26 12.89
N ARG A 475 -5.52 7.25 11.56
CA ARG A 475 -4.42 7.90 10.81
C ARG A 475 -4.80 9.26 10.20
N THR A 476 -3.79 9.99 9.73
CA THR A 476 -3.93 11.29 9.08
C THR A 476 -2.95 11.43 7.92
N ASN A 477 -3.13 12.46 7.06
CA ASN A 477 -2.21 12.79 5.97
C ASN A 477 -1.91 11.59 5.03
N LYS A 478 -0.66 11.41 4.58
CA LYS A 478 -0.25 10.31 3.69
C LYS A 478 -0.46 8.91 4.27
N HIS A 479 -0.77 8.77 5.57
CA HIS A 479 -0.89 7.49 6.27
C HIS A 479 -2.32 7.00 6.40
N ILE A 480 -3.30 7.69 5.80
CA ILE A 480 -4.69 7.27 5.83
C ILE A 480 -4.94 5.88 5.21
N TYR A 481 -3.97 5.29 4.47
CA TYR A 481 -4.09 3.93 3.92
C TYR A 481 -4.08 2.81 4.98
N ILE A 482 -3.73 3.11 6.24
CA ILE A 482 -3.68 2.15 7.37
C ILE A 482 -4.86 2.38 8.34
N THR A 483 -6.01 2.74 7.78
CA THR A 483 -7.27 3.03 8.47
C THR A 483 -8.39 2.62 7.51
N ASP A 484 -9.65 2.66 7.93
CA ASP A 484 -10.74 2.55 6.94
C ASP A 484 -10.68 3.74 6.01
N VAL A 485 -10.47 3.43 4.74
CA VAL A 485 -10.27 4.42 3.69
C VAL A 485 -10.83 3.87 2.40
N ILE A 486 -11.37 4.78 1.61
CA ILE A 486 -11.69 4.52 0.22
C ILE A 486 -10.58 5.13 -0.63
N GLU A 487 -9.88 4.31 -1.40
CA GLU A 487 -8.91 4.77 -2.38
C GLU A 487 -9.58 4.83 -3.77
N LEU A 488 -9.47 5.98 -4.44
CA LEU A 488 -9.83 6.16 -5.83
C LEU A 488 -8.55 6.18 -6.66
N PHE A 489 -8.45 5.24 -7.59
CA PHE A 489 -7.43 5.21 -8.63
C PHE A 489 -8.04 5.79 -9.90
N ILE A 490 -7.48 6.87 -10.42
CA ILE A 490 -8.03 7.58 -11.57
C ILE A 490 -6.91 7.80 -12.59
N ASP A 491 -7.15 7.31 -13.81
CA ASP A 491 -6.41 7.65 -15.04
C ASP A 491 -7.32 8.57 -15.85
N PRO A 492 -7.12 9.90 -15.80
CA PRO A 492 -8.06 10.84 -16.41
C PRO A 492 -8.07 10.82 -17.94
N ASN A 493 -6.97 10.41 -18.57
CA ASN A 493 -6.83 10.41 -20.03
C ASN A 493 -7.10 9.04 -20.64
N ASN A 494 -7.21 8.01 -19.79
CA ASN A 494 -7.34 6.62 -20.19
C ASN A 494 -6.18 6.19 -21.12
N ASP A 495 -4.97 6.66 -20.82
CA ASP A 495 -3.74 6.41 -21.59
C ASP A 495 -2.78 5.42 -20.90
N ASN A 496 -3.35 4.60 -20.01
CA ASN A 496 -2.75 3.61 -19.11
C ASN A 496 -2.30 4.22 -17.79
N PHE A 497 -2.81 3.64 -16.70
CA PHE A 497 -2.42 4.02 -15.36
C PHE A 497 -1.03 3.48 -15.00
N PHE A 498 -0.16 4.36 -14.50
CA PHE A 498 1.17 4.02 -13.99
C PHE A 498 1.33 4.44 -12.53
N TRP A 499 1.88 3.53 -11.74
CA TRP A 499 2.15 3.73 -10.32
C TRP A 499 3.09 4.92 -10.11
N LYS A 500 2.66 5.90 -9.30
CA LYS A 500 3.38 7.16 -9.01
C LYS A 500 3.58 8.08 -10.22
N ASN A 501 2.83 7.90 -11.31
CA ASN A 501 2.78 8.88 -12.39
C ASN A 501 2.04 10.12 -11.90
N GLU A 502 2.60 11.31 -12.15
CA GLU A 502 2.03 12.58 -11.69
C GLU A 502 0.74 12.98 -12.42
N ASN A 503 0.48 12.38 -13.59
CA ASN A 503 -0.75 12.58 -14.38
C ASN A 503 -1.87 11.60 -13.99
N ASP A 504 -1.54 10.57 -13.23
CA ASP A 504 -2.48 9.62 -12.64
C ASP A 504 -2.74 9.97 -11.17
N PHE A 505 -3.83 9.45 -10.61
CA PHE A 505 -4.25 9.81 -9.26
C PHE A 505 -4.51 8.58 -8.41
N GLN A 506 -3.95 8.59 -7.20
CA GLN A 506 -4.39 7.75 -6.10
C GLN A 506 -4.86 8.69 -4.99
N ILE A 507 -6.16 8.69 -4.71
CA ILE A 507 -6.81 9.62 -3.78
C ILE A 507 -7.46 8.83 -2.66
N GLY A 508 -7.10 9.11 -1.42
CA GLY A 508 -7.73 8.47 -0.25
C GLY A 508 -8.83 9.37 0.33
N LEU A 509 -9.95 8.77 0.70
CA LEU A 509 -11.10 9.41 1.34
C LEU A 509 -11.43 8.64 2.63
N THR A 510 -11.29 9.27 3.80
CA THR A 510 -11.57 8.58 5.08
C THR A 510 -12.97 8.89 5.62
N PRO A 511 -13.58 7.99 6.40
CA PRO A 511 -14.73 8.34 7.22
C PRO A 511 -14.35 9.36 8.30
N SER A 512 -15.38 9.91 8.94
CA SER A 512 -15.24 10.79 10.10
C SER A 512 -15.09 9.92 11.33
N GLY A 513 -14.09 10.19 12.16
CA GLY A 513 -14.03 9.59 13.50
C GLY A 513 -14.91 10.37 14.50
N PRO A 514 -15.15 9.85 15.70
CA PRO A 514 -15.93 10.52 16.76
C PRO A 514 -15.50 11.96 17.08
N GLU A 515 -14.24 12.31 16.80
CA GLU A 515 -13.66 13.65 17.00
C GLU A 515 -12.82 14.15 15.81
N LYS A 516 -12.91 13.50 14.64
CA LYS A 516 -12.09 13.82 13.46
C LYS A 516 -12.95 14.04 12.23
N LEU A 517 -12.75 15.17 11.57
CA LEU A 517 -13.29 15.43 10.23
C LEU A 517 -12.73 14.43 9.22
N PRO A 518 -13.46 14.15 8.11
CA PRO A 518 -12.95 13.28 7.07
C PRO A 518 -11.70 13.90 6.43
N GLN A 519 -10.81 13.04 5.96
CA GLN A 519 -9.53 13.45 5.40
C GLN A 519 -9.38 12.97 3.97
N THR A 520 -8.59 13.72 3.22
CA THR A 520 -8.17 13.40 1.87
C THR A 520 -6.64 13.44 1.75
N TRP A 521 -6.10 12.57 0.91
CA TRP A 521 -4.70 12.62 0.49
C TRP A 521 -4.56 12.18 -0.96
N ALA A 522 -3.75 12.88 -1.75
CA ALA A 522 -3.40 12.49 -3.11
C ALA A 522 -1.94 11.98 -3.11
N TRP A 523 -1.75 10.66 -3.19
CA TRP A 523 -0.42 10.04 -3.00
C TRP A 523 0.52 10.31 -4.16
N PHE A 524 0.02 10.29 -5.40
CA PHE A 524 0.87 10.49 -6.58
C PHE A 524 1.30 11.96 -6.73
N GLN A 525 0.43 12.89 -6.32
CA GLN A 525 0.74 14.32 -6.21
C GLN A 525 1.43 14.67 -4.88
N ASN A 526 1.59 13.69 -3.98
CA ASN A 526 2.24 13.77 -2.67
C ASN A 526 1.79 14.98 -1.82
N ARG A 527 0.48 15.24 -1.77
CA ARG A 527 -0.06 16.37 -0.99
C ARG A 527 -1.51 16.14 -0.59
N LYS A 528 -1.95 16.96 0.38
CA LYS A 528 -3.37 17.13 0.69
C LYS A 528 -4.03 18.04 -0.37
N PRO A 529 -5.11 17.61 -1.04
CA PRO A 529 -5.91 18.48 -1.90
C PRO A 529 -6.55 19.63 -1.09
N THR A 530 -6.67 20.79 -1.71
CA THR A 530 -7.40 21.93 -1.13
C THR A 530 -8.92 21.69 -1.19
N SER A 531 -9.71 22.46 -0.43
CA SER A 531 -11.17 22.33 -0.44
C SER A 531 -11.81 22.65 -1.79
N ASP A 532 -11.17 23.47 -2.61
CA ASP A 532 -11.63 23.80 -3.96
C ASP A 532 -11.29 22.69 -4.98
N GLU A 533 -10.34 21.81 -4.63
CA GLU A 533 -9.94 20.66 -5.45
C GLU A 533 -10.72 19.41 -5.08
N ILE A 534 -10.86 19.12 -3.79
CA ILE A 534 -11.69 18.04 -3.27
C ILE A 534 -12.48 18.52 -2.06
N GLN A 535 -13.80 18.52 -2.19
CA GLN A 535 -14.72 18.61 -1.06
C GLN A 535 -15.05 17.20 -0.59
N ILE A 536 -15.04 16.96 0.72
CA ILE A 536 -15.39 15.66 1.31
C ILE A 536 -16.27 15.86 2.55
N ALA A 537 -17.29 15.03 2.69
CA ALA A 537 -18.08 14.90 3.90
C ALA A 537 -18.35 13.43 4.17
N SER A 538 -18.53 13.07 5.43
CA SER A 538 -18.80 11.69 5.81
C SER A 538 -19.56 11.62 7.12
N LYS A 539 -20.20 10.47 7.34
CA LYS A 539 -21.08 10.25 8.47
C LYS A 539 -21.01 8.80 8.92
N ILE A 540 -20.77 8.59 10.22
CA ILE A 540 -20.93 7.26 10.82
C ILE A 540 -22.42 6.95 10.92
N VAL A 541 -22.80 5.76 10.46
CA VAL A 541 -24.18 5.25 10.50
C VAL A 541 -24.19 3.90 11.21
N PRO A 542 -25.34 3.43 11.71
CA PRO A 542 -25.40 2.09 12.31
C PRO A 542 -24.89 1.02 11.32
N GLY A 543 -23.85 0.29 11.71
CA GLY A 543 -23.24 -0.77 10.89
C GLY A 543 -22.30 -0.28 9.79
N GLY A 544 -21.76 0.94 9.87
CA GLY A 544 -20.67 1.40 8.99
C GLY A 544 -20.61 2.91 8.82
N TYR A 545 -20.34 3.37 7.60
CA TYR A 545 -20.20 4.80 7.30
C TYR A 545 -20.67 5.17 5.89
N GLN A 546 -20.92 6.47 5.71
CA GLN A 546 -21.24 7.10 4.44
C GLN A 546 -20.19 8.16 4.13
N ILE A 547 -19.76 8.26 2.87
CA ILE A 547 -18.84 9.28 2.34
C ILE A 547 -19.46 9.90 1.09
N GLU A 548 -19.25 11.20 0.94
CA GLU A 548 -19.46 11.95 -0.29
C GLU A 548 -18.22 12.78 -0.61
N ALA A 549 -17.87 12.88 -1.88
CA ALA A 549 -16.81 13.75 -2.36
C ALA A 549 -17.16 14.40 -3.70
N ALA A 550 -16.78 15.66 -3.86
CA ALA A 550 -16.73 16.35 -5.14
C ALA A 550 -15.26 16.56 -5.51
N ILE A 551 -14.81 15.93 -6.60
CA ILE A 551 -13.43 15.96 -7.09
C ILE A 551 -13.39 16.82 -8.34
N SER A 552 -12.65 17.92 -8.30
CA SER A 552 -12.58 18.85 -9.41
C SER A 552 -11.86 18.23 -10.62
N PHE A 553 -12.47 18.32 -11.81
CA PHE A 553 -11.81 17.94 -13.06
C PHE A 553 -10.55 18.77 -13.30
N LYS A 554 -10.50 20.02 -12.83
CA LYS A 554 -9.29 20.84 -12.87
C LYS A 554 -8.15 20.22 -12.05
N PHE A 555 -8.47 19.65 -10.89
CA PHE A 555 -7.48 18.94 -10.07
C PHE A 555 -6.97 17.68 -10.79
N LEU A 556 -7.88 16.95 -11.46
CA LEU A 556 -7.56 15.79 -12.28
C LEU A 556 -6.87 16.13 -13.62
N SER A 557 -6.59 17.39 -13.90
CA SER A 557 -6.11 17.86 -15.21
C SER A 557 -6.95 17.37 -16.40
N PHE A 558 -8.26 17.16 -16.16
CA PHE A 558 -9.22 16.66 -17.13
C PHE A 558 -10.09 17.79 -17.68
N SER A 559 -10.30 17.81 -18.99
CA SER A 559 -11.20 18.75 -19.65
C SER A 559 -12.35 18.02 -20.34
N LEU A 560 -13.52 18.05 -19.72
CA LEU A 560 -14.73 17.48 -20.31
C LEU A 560 -15.08 18.17 -21.64
N ALA A 561 -14.91 19.49 -21.72
CA ALA A 561 -15.23 20.28 -22.92
C ALA A 561 -14.33 19.92 -24.11
N GLU A 562 -13.02 19.75 -23.88
CA GLU A 562 -12.08 19.35 -24.94
C GLU A 562 -12.35 17.93 -25.41
N ASN A 563 -12.65 17.01 -24.48
CA ASN A 563 -13.03 15.63 -24.82
C ASN A 563 -14.31 15.57 -25.67
N ILE A 564 -15.34 16.37 -25.32
CA ILE A 564 -16.57 16.49 -26.13
C ILE A 564 -16.23 17.00 -27.52
N GLN A 565 -15.45 18.08 -27.62
CA GLN A 565 -15.08 18.67 -28.90
C GLN A 565 -14.34 17.66 -29.78
N GLN A 566 -13.38 16.93 -29.22
CA GLN A 566 -12.61 15.92 -29.93
C GLN A 566 -13.50 14.79 -30.47
N ARG A 567 -14.48 14.30 -29.69
CA ARG A 567 -15.42 13.27 -30.16
C ARG A 567 -16.29 13.74 -31.31
N VAL A 568 -16.76 14.99 -31.26
CA VAL A 568 -17.52 15.61 -32.36
C VAL A 568 -16.66 15.73 -33.62
N GLU A 569 -15.42 16.18 -33.50
CA GLU A 569 -14.48 16.31 -34.64
C GLU A 569 -14.16 14.96 -35.28
N LEU A 570 -14.05 13.90 -34.48
CA LEU A 570 -13.80 12.53 -34.95
C LEU A 570 -15.06 11.80 -35.42
N ASN A 571 -16.25 12.40 -35.26
CA ASN A 571 -17.54 11.71 -35.45
C ASN A 571 -17.62 10.38 -34.68
N SER A 572 -17.02 10.34 -33.49
CA SER A 572 -16.96 9.15 -32.64
C SER A 572 -18.21 9.06 -31.77
N LEU A 573 -18.78 7.86 -31.69
CA LEU A 573 -19.90 7.53 -30.80
C LEU A 573 -19.42 6.94 -29.46
N GLU A 574 -18.11 6.84 -29.25
CA GLU A 574 -17.56 6.33 -27.99
C GLU A 574 -17.84 7.28 -26.83
N PRO A 575 -18.24 6.76 -25.66
CA PRO A 575 -18.43 7.57 -24.49
C PRO A 575 -17.11 8.24 -24.09
N ILE A 576 -17.22 9.42 -23.48
CA ILE A 576 -16.10 10.00 -22.75
C ILE A 576 -15.91 9.17 -21.49
N SER A 577 -14.69 8.76 -21.21
CA SER A 577 -14.42 7.85 -20.11
C SER A 577 -13.12 8.20 -19.39
N LEU A 578 -13.02 7.72 -18.15
CA LEU A 578 -11.83 7.75 -17.32
C LEU A 578 -11.44 6.31 -16.99
N GLY A 579 -10.15 6.01 -16.90
CA GLY A 579 -9.71 4.82 -16.19
C GLY A 579 -10.00 5.01 -14.70
N MET A 580 -10.64 4.04 -14.06
CA MET A 580 -11.11 4.15 -12.68
C MET A 580 -11.05 2.81 -11.96
N SER A 581 -10.56 2.83 -10.72
CA SER A 581 -10.91 1.81 -9.74
C SER A 581 -11.17 2.41 -8.37
N VAL A 582 -12.00 1.73 -7.60
CA VAL A 582 -12.26 2.02 -6.19
C VAL A 582 -11.73 0.87 -5.38
N ALA A 583 -10.90 1.17 -4.38
CA ALA A 583 -10.53 0.22 -3.35
C ALA A 583 -11.10 0.63 -2.00
N LEU A 584 -11.57 -0.36 -1.26
CA LEU A 584 -12.09 -0.18 0.08
C LEU A 584 -11.18 -0.97 1.03
N HIS A 585 -10.69 -0.28 2.06
CA HIS A 585 -9.85 -0.86 3.11
C HIS A 585 -10.72 -1.12 4.34
N ASP A 586 -10.53 -2.29 4.93
CA ASP A 586 -11.25 -2.79 6.09
C ASP A 586 -10.25 -3.13 7.20
N LEU A 587 -10.28 -2.37 8.29
CA LEU A 587 -9.38 -2.51 9.43
C LEU A 587 -10.11 -2.81 10.73
N ASP A 588 -10.14 -4.08 11.14
CA ASP A 588 -10.59 -4.48 12.47
C ASP A 588 -9.46 -4.48 13.52
N LEU A 589 -9.72 -3.93 14.71
CA LEU A 589 -8.83 -4.00 15.87
C LEU A 589 -9.25 -5.06 16.88
N GLU A 590 -10.52 -5.44 16.93
CA GLU A 590 -11.06 -6.34 17.97
C GLU A 590 -10.87 -7.85 17.68
N ASP A 591 -10.84 -8.29 16.42
CA ASP A 591 -10.90 -9.72 16.08
C ASP A 591 -9.57 -10.38 15.62
N LYS A 592 -8.50 -9.59 15.42
CA LYS A 592 -7.17 -10.03 14.96
C LYS A 592 -7.13 -10.67 13.57
N THR A 593 -8.11 -10.45 12.71
CA THR A 593 -8.01 -10.87 11.31
C THR A 593 -7.12 -9.91 10.51
N ARG A 594 -6.70 -10.34 9.32
CA ARG A 594 -5.79 -9.57 8.46
C ARG A 594 -6.64 -8.70 7.54
N GLU A 595 -6.42 -7.39 7.62
CA GLU A 595 -6.84 -6.31 6.70
C GLU A 595 -7.37 -6.85 5.37
N ALA A 596 -8.66 -6.65 5.08
CA ALA A 596 -9.21 -6.92 3.76
C ALA A 596 -9.13 -5.65 2.91
N LYS A 597 -8.68 -5.83 1.67
CA LYS A 597 -8.71 -4.80 0.65
C LYS A 597 -9.51 -5.33 -0.52
N LEU A 598 -10.64 -4.67 -0.81
CA LEU A 598 -11.41 -4.95 -2.02
C LEU A 598 -11.09 -3.89 -3.05
N ASN A 599 -11.11 -4.27 -4.32
CA ASN A 599 -10.81 -3.40 -5.42
C ASN A 599 -11.70 -3.73 -6.61
N TRP A 600 -12.33 -2.71 -7.21
CA TRP A 600 -13.25 -2.91 -8.34
C TRP A 600 -12.55 -3.57 -9.53
N HIS A 601 -11.46 -2.97 -10.02
CA HIS A 601 -10.62 -3.55 -11.05
C HIS A 601 -9.21 -2.95 -11.00
N PHE A 602 -8.23 -3.74 -10.55
CA PHE A 602 -6.85 -3.28 -10.39
C PHE A 602 -5.89 -4.43 -10.69
N VAL A 603 -5.51 -4.55 -11.96
CA VAL A 603 -4.70 -5.67 -12.44
C VAL A 603 -3.29 -5.17 -12.77
N LYS A 604 -2.29 -5.63 -12.01
CA LYS A 604 -0.89 -5.28 -12.26
C LYS A 604 -0.38 -5.98 -13.52
N ASN A 605 0.26 -5.24 -14.43
CA ASN A 605 0.92 -5.85 -15.57
C ASN A 605 2.11 -6.70 -15.07
N PRO A 606 2.16 -8.01 -15.37
CA PRO A 606 3.21 -8.90 -14.87
C PRO A 606 4.61 -8.61 -15.46
N LYS A 607 4.70 -7.90 -16.58
CA LYS A 607 5.98 -7.47 -17.18
C LYS A 607 6.44 -6.12 -16.67
N ASN A 608 5.50 -5.26 -16.33
CA ASN A 608 5.76 -3.94 -15.78
C ASN A 608 4.85 -3.72 -14.57
N MET A 609 5.34 -4.06 -13.38
CA MET A 609 4.57 -3.98 -12.15
C MET A 609 4.14 -2.54 -11.78
N GLU A 610 4.67 -1.53 -12.46
CA GLU A 610 4.26 -0.14 -12.33
C GLU A 610 3.05 0.19 -13.22
N GLN A 611 2.83 -0.54 -14.32
CA GLN A 611 1.62 -0.38 -15.12
C GLN A 611 0.48 -1.18 -14.48
N ILE A 612 -0.64 -0.53 -14.22
CA ILE A 612 -1.83 -1.16 -13.65
C ILE A 612 -3.01 -0.88 -14.57
N GLN A 613 -3.82 -1.89 -14.79
CA GLN A 613 -5.05 -1.78 -15.53
C GLN A 613 -6.20 -1.48 -14.58
N LEU A 614 -6.94 -0.41 -14.87
CA LEU A 614 -8.13 0.04 -14.14
C LEU A 614 -9.40 -0.29 -14.93
N GLY A 615 -10.57 -0.28 -14.26
CA GLY A 615 -11.87 -0.31 -14.94
C GLY A 615 -12.14 0.99 -15.70
N ILE A 616 -13.32 1.10 -16.32
CA ILE A 616 -13.69 2.27 -17.13
C ILE A 616 -14.94 2.93 -16.53
N LEU A 617 -14.81 4.19 -16.13
CA LEU A 617 -15.95 5.02 -15.72
C LEU A 617 -16.43 5.85 -16.92
N ASN A 618 -17.60 5.54 -17.45
CA ASN A 618 -18.19 6.24 -18.60
C ASN A 618 -18.96 7.48 -18.13
N LEU A 619 -18.55 8.66 -18.58
CA LEU A 619 -19.23 9.92 -18.30
C LEU A 619 -20.40 10.10 -19.25
N ILE A 620 -21.57 9.63 -18.84
CA ILE A 620 -22.79 9.62 -19.66
C ILE A 620 -23.60 10.89 -19.39
N LYS A 621 -23.69 11.73 -20.41
CA LYS A 621 -24.59 12.86 -20.37
C LYS A 621 -26.04 12.39 -20.53
N ILE A 622 -26.86 12.61 -19.50
CA ILE A 622 -28.30 12.39 -19.57
C ILE A 622 -28.90 13.45 -20.48
#